data_AF-A0AAD9GJ16-F1
#
_entry.id   AF-A0AAD9GJ16-F1
#
_cell.length_a   1.000
_cell.length_b   1.000
_cell.length_c   1.000
_cell.angle_alpha   90.00
_cell.angle_beta   90.00
_cell.angle_gamma   90.00
#
_symmetry.space_group_name_H-M   'P 1'
#
loop_
_entity.id
_entity.type
_entity.pdbx_description
1 polymer ?
#
loop_
_entity_poly.entity_id
_entity_poly.type
_entity_poly.pdbx_seq_one_letter_code
_entity_poly.pdbx_strand_id
1 'polypeptide(L)'
;MQKQTILHINASLTHKSVTDRVAAKMIDHLTHHYHRHICGNNDPVIEVENPENVLNIEECDVWSSNMPKFDRETMSRVWKARHGSEDVADLEAFRPIKELAEQMLRADFLVITSPVWNFSVPYALKQYIDCVVQAGLTFHDKDDEGPSRPYFRGKPLIVISSSGGKAPPAHEDYVFPFLSRIFAMCGFDDAHRVAIEDLATHDKEECFRNAVREANCIADNVVQNHKLRLDMDDE
;
A
#
# COMPACT_ATOMS: atom_id res chain seq x y z
N MET A 1 -4.59 -21.10 -10.79
CA MET A 1 -3.77 -20.00 -10.25
C MET A 1 -4.60 -19.12 -9.35
N GLN A 2 -4.13 -18.88 -8.12
CA GLN A 2 -4.69 -17.85 -7.24
C GLN A 2 -4.33 -16.47 -7.81
N LYS A 3 -5.29 -15.54 -7.88
CA LYS A 3 -5.03 -14.17 -8.32
C LYS A 3 -4.17 -13.46 -7.28
N GLN A 4 -3.19 -12.70 -7.73
CA GLN A 4 -2.45 -11.82 -6.84
C GLN A 4 -3.32 -10.65 -6.38
N THR A 5 -3.11 -10.21 -5.14
CA THR A 5 -3.85 -9.09 -4.54
C THR A 5 -3.00 -7.83 -4.48
N ILE A 6 -3.49 -6.76 -5.08
CA ILE A 6 -2.98 -5.39 -4.87
C ILE A 6 -3.89 -4.72 -3.84
N LEU A 7 -3.31 -4.19 -2.77
CA LEU A 7 -4.00 -3.26 -1.88
C LEU A 7 -3.50 -1.84 -2.11
N HIS A 8 -4.43 -0.96 -2.47
CA HIS A 8 -4.21 0.47 -2.59
C HIS A 8 -4.65 1.18 -1.30
N ILE A 9 -3.70 1.62 -0.48
CA ILE A 9 -3.97 2.46 0.70
C ILE A 9 -4.00 3.92 0.21
N ASN A 10 -5.21 4.47 0.11
CA ASN A 10 -5.43 5.75 -0.54
C ASN A 10 -5.54 6.89 0.47
N ALA A 11 -4.50 7.72 0.57
CA ALA A 11 -4.51 8.95 1.37
C ALA A 11 -4.70 10.21 0.54
N SER A 12 -5.06 10.07 -0.73
CA SER A 12 -5.47 11.20 -1.57
C SER A 12 -6.79 11.79 -1.06
N LEU A 13 -6.95 13.12 -1.11
CA LEU A 13 -8.19 13.77 -0.68
C LEU A 13 -9.41 13.42 -1.55
N THR A 14 -9.19 13.12 -2.83
CA THR A 14 -10.25 12.81 -3.78
C THR A 14 -9.71 11.85 -4.84
N HIS A 15 -10.61 11.13 -5.52
CA HIS A 15 -10.23 10.32 -6.69
C HIS A 15 -9.76 11.12 -7.92
N LYS A 16 -9.77 12.46 -7.83
CA LYS A 16 -9.24 13.36 -8.86
C LYS A 16 -7.84 13.88 -8.53
N SER A 17 -7.34 13.59 -7.34
CA SER A 17 -5.98 13.96 -6.94
C SER A 17 -4.95 13.32 -7.87
N VAL A 18 -3.85 14.01 -8.11
CA VAL A 18 -2.83 13.55 -9.07
C VAL A 18 -2.20 12.21 -8.63
N THR A 19 -1.97 12.01 -7.33
CA THR A 19 -1.49 10.76 -6.76
C THR A 19 -2.43 9.60 -7.07
N ASP A 20 -3.73 9.80 -6.88
CA ASP A 20 -4.75 8.79 -7.13
C ASP A 20 -4.84 8.42 -8.61
N ARG A 21 -4.87 9.44 -9.48
CA ARG A 21 -4.88 9.25 -10.93
C ARG A 21 -3.65 8.47 -11.42
N VAL A 22 -2.47 8.73 -10.85
CA VAL A 22 -1.24 8.00 -11.19
C VAL A 22 -1.33 6.55 -10.71
N ALA A 23 -1.80 6.31 -9.49
CA ALA A 23 -2.02 4.95 -8.96
C ALA A 23 -2.99 4.17 -9.84
N ALA A 24 -4.13 4.75 -10.22
CA ALA A 24 -5.09 4.11 -11.11
C ALA A 24 -4.47 3.71 -12.46
N LYS A 25 -3.66 4.61 -13.06
CA LYS A 25 -2.95 4.30 -14.32
C LYS A 25 -1.88 3.22 -14.15
N MET A 26 -1.21 3.21 -13.01
CA MET A 26 -0.22 2.20 -12.70
C MET A 26 -0.85 0.82 -12.47
N ILE A 27 -1.96 0.74 -11.72
CA ILE A 27 -2.69 -0.51 -11.45
C ILE A 27 -3.27 -1.08 -12.75
N ASP A 28 -3.81 -0.21 -13.62
CA ASP A 28 -4.25 -0.56 -14.96
C ASP A 28 -3.10 -1.14 -15.80
N HIS A 29 -1.92 -0.50 -15.77
CA HIS A 29 -0.72 -1.00 -16.45
C HIS A 29 -0.24 -2.35 -15.90
N LEU A 30 -0.22 -2.52 -14.57
CA LEU A 30 0.10 -3.79 -13.91
C LEU A 30 -0.85 -4.90 -14.38
N THR A 31 -2.16 -4.63 -14.40
CA THR A 31 -3.18 -5.58 -14.84
C THR A 31 -2.90 -6.08 -16.26
N HIS A 32 -2.65 -5.16 -17.20
CA HIS A 32 -2.31 -5.52 -18.58
C HIS A 32 -0.97 -6.27 -18.68
N HIS A 33 0.00 -5.91 -17.84
CA HIS A 33 1.28 -6.61 -17.80
C HIS A 33 1.11 -8.05 -17.30
N TYR A 34 0.40 -8.28 -16.18
CA TYR A 34 0.10 -9.61 -15.65
C TYR A 34 -0.72 -10.47 -16.62
N HIS A 35 -1.75 -9.90 -17.25
CA HIS A 35 -2.56 -10.60 -18.25
C HIS A 35 -1.71 -11.16 -19.39
N ARG A 36 -0.78 -10.35 -19.93
CA ARG A 36 0.14 -10.79 -20.99
C ARG A 36 1.06 -11.93 -20.56
N HIS A 37 1.46 -12.00 -19.30
CA HIS A 37 2.25 -13.14 -18.80
C HIS A 37 1.40 -14.39 -18.64
N ILE A 38 0.17 -14.26 -18.12
CA ILE A 38 -0.73 -15.41 -17.90
C ILE A 38 -1.17 -16.04 -19.22
N CYS A 39 -1.50 -15.24 -20.24
CA CYS A 39 -1.97 -15.75 -21.55
C CYS A 39 -0.83 -16.28 -22.45
N GLY A 40 0.44 -16.06 -22.08
CA GLY A 40 1.59 -16.34 -22.93
C GLY A 40 1.67 -15.43 -24.16
N ASN A 41 2.86 -15.26 -24.73
CA ASN A 41 3.11 -14.37 -25.88
C ASN A 41 2.38 -14.75 -27.19
N ASN A 42 1.58 -15.82 -27.20
CA ASN A 42 0.98 -16.38 -28.42
C ASN A 42 -0.52 -16.10 -28.59
N ASP A 43 -1.22 -15.61 -27.57
CA ASP A 43 -2.60 -15.18 -27.74
C ASP A 43 -2.66 -13.71 -28.19
N PRO A 44 -3.53 -13.35 -29.16
CA PRO A 44 -3.71 -11.96 -29.55
C PRO A 44 -4.09 -11.15 -28.30
N VAL A 45 -3.58 -9.93 -28.18
CA VAL A 45 -3.87 -9.02 -27.06
C VAL A 45 -5.39 -8.82 -26.98
N ILE A 46 -6.07 -9.65 -26.20
CA ILE A 46 -7.47 -9.44 -25.84
C ILE A 46 -7.42 -8.25 -24.89
N GLU A 47 -8.10 -7.16 -25.24
CA GLU A 47 -8.32 -6.05 -24.31
C GLU A 47 -8.83 -6.63 -22.99
N VAL A 48 -8.21 -6.27 -21.88
CA VAL A 48 -8.66 -6.73 -20.57
C VAL A 48 -9.99 -6.03 -20.29
N GLU A 49 -11.10 -6.64 -20.69
CA GLU A 49 -12.45 -6.06 -20.53
C GLU A 49 -12.80 -5.81 -19.06
N ASN A 50 -12.17 -6.54 -18.12
CA ASN A 50 -12.29 -6.30 -16.68
C ASN A 50 -11.00 -6.64 -15.91
N PRO A 51 -10.30 -5.65 -15.33
CA PRO A 51 -9.09 -5.85 -14.52
C PRO A 51 -9.22 -6.84 -13.37
N GLU A 52 -10.42 -6.94 -12.79
CA GLU A 52 -10.71 -7.86 -11.68
C GLU A 52 -10.61 -9.34 -12.10
N ASN A 53 -10.62 -9.63 -13.40
CA ASN A 53 -10.39 -10.98 -13.92
C ASN A 53 -8.94 -11.43 -13.80
N VAL A 54 -7.99 -10.50 -13.63
CA VAL A 54 -6.54 -10.77 -13.63
C VAL A 54 -5.95 -10.65 -12.24
N LEU A 55 -6.29 -9.57 -11.52
CA LEU A 55 -5.81 -9.27 -10.18
C LEU A 55 -6.99 -9.03 -9.25
N ASN A 56 -6.81 -9.31 -7.96
CA ASN A 56 -7.70 -8.80 -6.93
C ASN A 56 -7.21 -7.39 -6.57
N ILE A 57 -8.02 -6.36 -6.86
CA ILE A 57 -7.68 -4.96 -6.59
C ILE A 57 -8.57 -4.51 -5.43
N GLU A 58 -7.95 -4.26 -4.28
CA GLU A 58 -8.63 -3.75 -3.11
C GLU A 58 -8.17 -2.32 -2.83
N GLU A 59 -9.08 -1.47 -2.34
CA GLU A 59 -8.75 -0.12 -1.88
C GLU A 59 -9.08 0.03 -0.40
N CYS A 60 -8.21 0.74 0.32
CA CYS A 60 -8.46 1.26 1.65
C CYS A 60 -8.40 2.80 1.60
N ASP A 61 -9.57 3.45 1.54
CA ASP A 61 -9.68 4.89 1.70
C ASP A 61 -9.48 5.28 3.18
N VAL A 62 -8.36 5.94 3.47
CA VAL A 62 -8.02 6.33 4.85
C VAL A 62 -8.90 7.47 5.39
N TRP A 63 -9.64 8.16 4.53
CA TRP A 63 -10.56 9.23 4.88
C TRP A 63 -11.98 8.74 5.14
N SER A 64 -12.25 7.44 4.91
CA SER A 64 -13.56 6.83 5.11
C SER A 64 -14.10 7.07 6.52
N SER A 65 -15.40 7.34 6.63
CA SER A 65 -16.09 7.48 7.92
C SER A 65 -16.05 6.20 8.76
N ASN A 66 -15.73 5.06 8.13
CA ASN A 66 -15.60 3.76 8.78
C ASN A 66 -14.19 3.48 9.31
N MET A 67 -13.22 4.38 9.08
CA MET A 67 -11.86 4.24 9.60
C MET A 67 -11.88 4.21 11.15
N PRO A 68 -11.29 3.19 11.80
CA PRO A 68 -11.29 3.10 13.26
C PRO A 68 -10.64 4.33 13.89
N LYS A 69 -11.27 4.87 14.93
CA LYS A 69 -10.73 6.00 15.67
C LYS A 69 -9.50 5.58 16.48
N PHE A 70 -8.45 6.37 16.41
CA PHE A 70 -7.29 6.21 17.29
C PHE A 70 -7.42 7.17 18.48
N ASP A 71 -8.32 6.87 19.41
CA ASP A 71 -8.54 7.64 20.63
C ASP A 71 -8.39 6.78 21.90
N ARG A 72 -8.40 7.42 23.07
CA ARG A 72 -8.17 6.75 24.35
C ARG A 72 -9.19 5.64 24.63
N GLU A 73 -10.46 5.87 24.30
CA GLU A 73 -11.51 4.89 24.58
C GLU A 73 -11.34 3.68 23.68
N THR A 74 -11.26 3.90 22.37
CA THR A 74 -11.12 2.85 21.37
C THR A 74 -9.85 2.05 21.62
N MET A 75 -8.71 2.71 21.85
CA MET A 75 -7.45 2.00 22.06
C MET A 75 -7.37 1.27 23.41
N SER A 76 -8.06 1.74 24.45
CA SER A 76 -8.19 1.00 25.72
C SER A 76 -8.95 -0.31 25.52
N ARG A 77 -10.04 -0.28 24.74
CA ARG A 77 -10.84 -1.46 24.39
C ARG A 77 -10.05 -2.44 23.52
N VAL A 78 -9.39 -1.94 22.47
CA VAL A 78 -8.51 -2.73 21.61
C VAL A 78 -7.41 -3.39 22.42
N TRP A 79 -6.77 -2.66 23.35
CA TRP A 79 -5.77 -3.23 24.22
C TRP A 79 -6.33 -4.39 25.05
N LYS A 80 -7.49 -4.23 25.68
CA LYS A 80 -8.15 -5.32 26.43
C LYS A 80 -8.48 -6.53 25.57
N ALA A 81 -9.11 -6.31 24.40
CA ALA A 81 -9.45 -7.37 23.45
C ALA A 81 -8.21 -8.19 23.07
N ARG A 82 -7.10 -7.51 22.77
CA ARG A 82 -5.83 -8.13 22.42
C ARG A 82 -5.15 -8.90 23.55
N HIS A 83 -5.56 -8.66 24.80
CA HIS A 83 -5.04 -9.34 25.99
C HIS A 83 -6.08 -10.30 26.59
N GLY A 84 -7.02 -10.80 25.78
CA GLY A 84 -7.92 -11.89 26.15
C GLY A 84 -9.24 -11.44 26.80
N SER A 85 -9.62 -10.17 26.68
CA SER A 85 -10.98 -9.75 27.05
C SER A 85 -12.02 -10.41 26.16
N GLU A 86 -13.06 -11.00 26.77
CA GLU A 86 -14.23 -11.57 26.08
C GLU A 86 -15.41 -10.58 26.04
N ASP A 87 -15.22 -9.34 26.50
CA ASP A 87 -16.26 -8.31 26.44
C ASP A 87 -16.59 -7.94 24.99
N VAL A 88 -17.88 -7.96 24.66
CA VAL A 88 -18.37 -7.72 23.30
C VAL A 88 -17.96 -6.34 22.78
N ALA A 89 -17.97 -5.31 23.62
CA ALA A 89 -17.60 -3.96 23.18
C ALA A 89 -16.09 -3.82 22.97
N ASP A 90 -15.27 -4.57 23.72
CA ASP A 90 -13.83 -4.65 23.47
C ASP A 90 -13.54 -5.34 22.12
N LEU A 91 -14.18 -6.47 21.86
CA LEU A 91 -14.03 -7.23 20.61
C LEU A 91 -14.53 -6.44 19.39
N GLU A 92 -15.68 -5.78 19.48
CA GLU A 92 -16.23 -4.95 18.40
C GLU A 92 -15.36 -3.73 18.10
N ALA A 93 -14.73 -3.13 19.12
CA ALA A 93 -13.76 -2.04 18.89
C ALA A 93 -12.51 -2.52 18.13
N PHE A 94 -12.09 -3.77 18.35
CA PHE A 94 -10.92 -4.35 17.69
C PHE A 94 -11.22 -4.91 16.29
N ARG A 95 -12.43 -5.43 16.06
CA ARG A 95 -12.85 -6.07 14.80
C ARG A 95 -12.44 -5.30 13.54
N PRO A 96 -12.77 -4.01 13.36
CA PRO A 96 -12.42 -3.30 12.12
C PRO A 96 -10.91 -3.08 11.96
N ILE A 97 -10.16 -2.94 13.06
CA ILE A 97 -8.69 -2.88 13.00
C ILE A 97 -8.11 -4.22 12.54
N LYS A 98 -8.65 -5.33 13.06
CA LYS A 98 -8.25 -6.68 12.65
C LYS A 98 -8.53 -6.91 11.16
N GLU A 99 -9.69 -6.48 10.67
CA GLU A 99 -10.06 -6.59 9.25
C GLU A 99 -9.10 -5.82 8.34
N LEU A 100 -8.72 -4.58 8.70
CA LEU A 100 -7.73 -3.80 7.95
C LEU A 100 -6.34 -4.44 7.98
N ALA A 101 -5.94 -5.02 9.12
CA ALA A 101 -4.68 -5.74 9.24
C ALA A 101 -4.65 -7.01 8.37
N GLU A 102 -5.71 -7.81 8.40
CA GLU A 102 -5.87 -8.98 7.54
C GLU A 102 -5.88 -8.61 6.07
N GLN A 103 -6.56 -7.51 5.70
CA GLN A 103 -6.56 -6.97 4.35
C GLN A 103 -5.13 -6.70 3.86
N MET A 104 -4.34 -5.97 4.67
CA MET A 104 -2.95 -5.66 4.33
C MET A 104 -2.08 -6.92 4.25
N LEU A 105 -2.21 -7.86 5.18
CA LEU A 105 -1.39 -9.08 5.19
C LEU A 105 -1.65 -10.00 3.98
N ARG A 106 -2.89 -10.03 3.49
CA ARG A 106 -3.27 -10.79 2.28
C ARG A 106 -2.76 -10.14 1.00
N ALA A 107 -2.44 -8.85 1.00
CA ALA A 107 -1.94 -8.17 -0.18
C ALA A 107 -0.56 -8.73 -0.59
N ASP A 108 -0.39 -9.05 -1.86
CA ASP A 108 0.90 -9.39 -2.45
C ASP A 108 1.71 -8.14 -2.76
N PHE A 109 1.01 -7.01 -2.92
CA PHE A 109 1.56 -5.74 -3.38
C PHE A 109 0.85 -4.59 -2.67
N LEU A 110 1.61 -3.60 -2.17
CA LEU A 110 1.04 -2.35 -1.66
C LEU A 110 1.31 -1.17 -2.59
N VAL A 111 0.25 -0.43 -2.90
CA VAL A 111 0.34 0.93 -3.44
C VAL A 111 -0.15 1.89 -2.37
N ILE A 112 0.66 2.90 -2.03
CA ILE A 112 0.28 3.95 -1.10
C ILE A 112 0.31 5.29 -1.85
N THR A 113 -0.82 5.98 -1.88
CA THR A 113 -0.90 7.35 -2.39
C THR A 113 -0.96 8.33 -1.23
N SER A 114 -0.14 9.38 -1.25
CA SER A 114 -0.15 10.38 -0.18
C SER A 114 0.27 11.76 -0.68
N PRO A 115 -0.50 12.83 -0.44
CA PRO A 115 0.08 14.16 -0.51
C PRO A 115 1.11 14.35 0.60
N VAL A 116 2.08 15.25 0.40
CA VAL A 116 3.04 15.66 1.42
C VAL A 116 2.50 16.91 2.11
N TRP A 117 2.11 16.80 3.38
CA TRP A 117 1.61 17.91 4.19
C TRP A 117 2.51 18.12 5.40
N ASN A 118 3.00 19.35 5.56
CA ASN A 118 3.90 19.71 6.65
C ASN A 118 5.10 18.74 6.74
N PHE A 119 5.72 18.44 5.59
CA PHE A 119 6.85 17.53 5.44
C PHE A 119 6.57 16.05 5.77
N SER A 120 5.32 15.68 6.01
CA SER A 120 4.93 14.32 6.41
C SER A 120 3.69 13.83 5.66
N VAL A 121 3.20 12.66 6.04
CA VAL A 121 1.94 12.08 5.57
C VAL A 121 0.73 12.77 6.23
N PRO A 122 -0.47 12.73 5.62
CA PRO A 122 -1.69 13.19 6.26
C PRO A 122 -1.98 12.43 7.56
N TYR A 123 -2.63 13.09 8.51
CA TYR A 123 -2.96 12.48 9.80
C TYR A 123 -3.79 11.19 9.64
N ALA A 124 -4.67 11.12 8.64
CA ALA A 124 -5.51 9.96 8.40
C ALA A 124 -4.69 8.73 7.97
N LEU A 125 -3.65 8.91 7.15
CA LEU A 125 -2.72 7.82 6.83
C LEU A 125 -1.91 7.41 8.07
N LYS A 126 -1.49 8.37 8.89
CA LYS A 126 -0.81 8.06 10.16
C LYS A 126 -1.74 7.30 11.13
N GLN A 127 -3.02 7.64 11.19
CA GLN A 127 -4.04 6.95 11.98
C GLN A 127 -4.23 5.51 11.50
N TYR A 128 -4.33 5.29 10.18
CA TYR A 128 -4.36 3.93 9.62
C TYR A 128 -3.13 3.12 10.06
N ILE A 129 -1.93 3.71 9.95
CA ILE A 129 -0.68 3.07 10.36
C ILE A 129 -0.71 2.73 11.86
N ASP A 130 -1.15 3.65 12.72
CA ASP A 130 -1.20 3.43 14.17
C ASP A 130 -2.22 2.37 14.59
N CYS A 131 -3.36 2.29 13.88
CA CYS A 131 -4.34 1.24 14.07
C CYS A 131 -3.80 -0.12 13.61
N VAL A 132 -3.21 -0.20 12.41
CA VAL A 132 -2.95 -1.48 11.74
C VAL A 132 -1.58 -2.05 12.11
N VAL A 133 -0.54 -1.21 12.16
CA VAL A 133 0.85 -1.67 12.37
C VAL A 133 1.12 -1.89 13.84
N GLN A 134 0.83 -3.10 14.31
CA GLN A 134 1.00 -3.49 15.72
C GLN A 134 1.66 -4.87 15.86
N ALA A 135 2.52 -5.01 16.86
CA ALA A 135 3.20 -6.27 17.18
C ALA A 135 2.19 -7.37 17.50
N GLY A 136 2.42 -8.59 17.03
CA GLY A 136 1.48 -9.72 17.13
C GLY A 136 0.22 -9.59 16.26
N LEU A 137 0.06 -8.50 15.49
CA LEU A 137 -1.06 -8.33 14.55
C LEU A 137 -0.58 -8.34 13.11
N THR A 138 0.36 -7.46 12.74
CA THR A 138 0.90 -7.37 11.36
C THR A 138 2.37 -7.71 11.23
N PHE A 139 3.03 -7.94 12.36
CA PHE A 139 4.39 -8.45 12.44
C PHE A 139 4.57 -9.21 13.76
N HIS A 140 5.55 -10.10 13.83
CA HIS A 140 5.88 -10.82 15.07
C HIS A 140 6.34 -9.84 16.15
N ASP A 141 5.82 -10.02 17.36
CA ASP A 141 6.40 -9.35 18.53
C ASP A 141 7.82 -9.88 18.81
N LYS A 142 8.56 -9.14 19.63
CA LYS A 142 9.83 -9.63 20.17
C LYS A 142 9.55 -10.86 21.04
N ASP A 143 10.24 -11.94 20.74
CA ASP A 143 10.12 -13.24 21.42
C ASP A 143 11.52 -13.83 21.67
N ASP A 144 11.57 -15.08 22.16
CA ASP A 144 12.82 -15.80 22.38
C ASP A 144 13.60 -16.07 21.08
N GLU A 145 12.94 -15.97 19.92
CA GLU A 145 13.56 -16.12 18.59
C GLU A 145 14.27 -14.84 18.13
N GLY A 146 13.98 -13.68 18.74
CA GLY A 146 14.72 -12.44 18.50
C GLY A 146 13.88 -11.16 18.50
N PRO A 147 14.40 -10.07 17.88
CA PRO A 147 13.65 -8.82 17.78
C PRO A 147 12.41 -8.98 16.89
N SER A 148 11.50 -8.01 16.98
CA SER A 148 10.32 -7.93 16.10
C SER A 148 10.70 -8.10 14.62
N ARG A 149 9.94 -8.94 13.91
CA ARG A 149 10.21 -9.35 12.52
C ARG A 149 8.91 -9.47 11.72
N PRO A 150 8.93 -9.27 10.39
CA PRO A 150 7.73 -9.42 9.58
C PRO A 150 7.31 -10.89 9.46
N TYR A 151 6.02 -11.15 9.20
CA TYR A 151 5.49 -12.50 8.96
C TYR A 151 5.95 -13.10 7.62
N PHE A 152 6.19 -12.24 6.63
CA PHE A 152 6.71 -12.57 5.30
C PHE A 152 7.70 -11.49 4.86
N ARG A 153 8.46 -11.72 3.80
CA ARG A 153 9.44 -10.75 3.26
C ARG A 153 9.38 -10.69 1.74
N GLY A 154 9.97 -9.65 1.18
CA GLY A 154 10.10 -9.45 -0.25
C GLY A 154 8.76 -9.17 -0.91
N LYS A 155 7.81 -8.49 -0.26
CA LYS A 155 6.63 -7.96 -0.95
C LYS A 155 6.89 -6.53 -1.42
N PRO A 156 6.46 -6.15 -2.63
CA PRO A 156 6.64 -4.81 -3.15
C PRO A 156 5.75 -3.78 -2.43
N LEU A 157 6.34 -2.60 -2.20
CA LEU A 157 5.70 -1.38 -1.74
C LEU A 157 5.98 -0.26 -2.74
N ILE A 158 4.93 0.45 -3.16
CA ILE A 158 5.10 1.63 -4.00
C ILE A 158 4.43 2.81 -3.35
N VAL A 159 5.23 3.84 -3.11
CA VAL A 159 4.79 5.09 -2.53
C VAL A 159 4.72 6.15 -3.61
N ILE A 160 3.49 6.55 -3.96
CA ILE A 160 3.19 7.64 -4.89
C ILE A 160 2.86 8.87 -4.07
N SER A 161 3.78 9.83 -4.05
CA SER A 161 3.64 11.04 -3.24
C SER A 161 3.54 12.30 -4.09
N SER A 162 2.84 13.33 -3.61
CA SER A 162 2.80 14.63 -4.29
C SER A 162 3.07 15.82 -3.39
N SER A 163 3.84 16.79 -3.87
CA SER A 163 4.17 18.03 -3.14
C SER A 163 3.98 19.28 -4.00
N GLY A 164 3.69 20.40 -3.36
CA GLY A 164 3.59 21.70 -4.03
C GLY A 164 4.96 22.24 -4.49
N GLY A 165 6.01 22.02 -3.70
CA GLY A 165 7.39 22.34 -4.06
C GLY A 165 8.19 21.10 -4.48
N LYS A 166 9.46 21.31 -4.79
CA LYS A 166 10.45 20.24 -5.03
C LYS A 166 10.54 19.28 -3.87
N ALA A 167 10.88 18.03 -4.16
CA ALA A 167 11.25 17.13 -3.09
C ALA A 167 12.42 17.70 -2.30
N PRO A 168 12.36 17.54 -0.97
CA PRO A 168 13.50 17.86 -0.15
C PRO A 168 14.69 16.95 -0.53
N PRO A 169 15.93 17.37 -0.22
CA PRO A 169 17.06 16.46 -0.19
C PRO A 169 16.73 15.19 0.62
N ALA A 170 17.38 14.06 0.32
CA ALA A 170 17.02 12.77 0.92
C ALA A 170 17.04 12.76 2.47
N HIS A 171 17.86 13.60 3.13
CA HIS A 171 17.94 13.70 4.58
C HIS A 171 16.79 14.52 5.22
N GLU A 172 15.99 15.18 4.40
CA GLU A 172 14.81 15.98 4.78
C GLU A 172 13.50 15.35 4.25
N ASP A 173 13.58 14.19 3.57
CA ASP A 173 12.41 13.39 3.18
C ASP A 173 11.95 12.53 4.37
N TYR A 174 10.84 12.92 4.99
CA TYR A 174 10.23 12.15 6.08
C TYR A 174 9.07 11.28 5.62
N VAL A 175 8.73 11.26 4.33
CA VAL A 175 7.58 10.51 3.81
C VAL A 175 8.03 9.14 3.32
N PHE A 176 8.92 9.09 2.33
CA PHE A 176 9.32 7.82 1.74
C PHE A 176 10.11 6.94 2.72
N PRO A 177 11.12 7.45 3.46
CA PRO A 177 11.85 6.64 4.43
C PRO A 177 10.97 6.13 5.58
N PHE A 178 10.03 6.95 6.06
CA PHE A 178 9.09 6.54 7.11
C PHE A 178 8.18 5.40 6.62
N LEU A 179 7.52 5.58 5.48
CA LEU A 179 6.61 4.58 4.91
C LEU A 179 7.37 3.30 4.56
N SER A 180 8.52 3.40 3.90
CA SER A 180 9.36 2.24 3.57
C SER A 180 9.78 1.48 4.83
N ARG A 181 10.19 2.20 5.89
CA ARG A 181 10.63 1.56 7.14
C ARG A 181 9.49 0.85 7.86
N ILE A 182 8.33 1.51 8.00
CA ILE A 182 7.21 0.97 8.78
C ILE A 182 6.55 -0.22 8.07
N PHE A 183 6.38 -0.16 6.75
CA PHE A 183 5.79 -1.25 5.97
C PHE A 183 6.77 -2.41 5.70
N ALA A 184 8.09 -2.16 5.71
CA ALA A 184 9.08 -3.24 5.74
C ALA A 184 8.97 -4.10 7.00
N MET A 185 8.55 -3.53 8.15
CA MET A 185 8.25 -4.32 9.35
C MET A 185 7.06 -5.25 9.16
N CYS A 186 6.15 -4.94 8.23
CA CYS A 186 5.00 -5.76 7.86
C CYS A 186 5.29 -6.70 6.67
N GLY A 187 6.54 -6.73 6.16
CA GLY A 187 6.98 -7.62 5.09
C GLY A 187 7.00 -7.02 3.69
N PHE A 188 6.67 -5.74 3.56
CA PHE A 188 6.75 -5.00 2.30
C PHE A 188 8.08 -4.23 2.20
N ASP A 189 9.17 -4.97 2.05
CA ASP A 189 10.56 -4.46 2.13
C ASP A 189 11.23 -4.20 0.76
N ASP A 190 10.52 -4.43 -0.36
CA ASP A 190 10.93 -3.99 -1.70
C ASP A 190 10.22 -2.67 -2.06
N ALA A 191 10.76 -1.56 -1.56
CA ALA A 191 10.11 -0.26 -1.61
C ALA A 191 10.57 0.60 -2.80
N HIS A 192 9.61 1.16 -3.54
CA HIS A 192 9.83 2.08 -4.66
C HIS A 192 9.11 3.40 -4.46
N ARG A 193 9.71 4.47 -4.99
CA ARG A 193 9.19 5.84 -4.87
C ARG A 193 8.76 6.36 -6.22
N VAL A 194 7.59 7.01 -6.26
CA VAL A 194 7.16 7.92 -7.34
C VAL A 194 6.88 9.28 -6.70
N ALA A 195 7.60 10.31 -7.11
CA ALA A 195 7.48 11.65 -6.53
C ALA A 195 6.93 12.65 -7.55
N ILE A 196 5.75 13.20 -7.26
CA ILE A 196 5.07 14.19 -8.09
C ILE A 196 5.28 15.57 -7.48
N GLU A 197 6.32 16.24 -7.94
CA GLU A 197 6.84 17.45 -7.31
C GLU A 197 6.44 18.73 -8.05
N ASP A 198 6.70 19.88 -7.43
CA ASP A 198 6.58 21.21 -8.04
C ASP A 198 5.18 21.58 -8.58
N LEU A 199 4.13 20.95 -8.05
CA LEU A 199 2.74 21.16 -8.50
C LEU A 199 2.19 22.58 -8.27
N ALA A 200 2.87 23.40 -7.48
CA ALA A 200 2.52 24.81 -7.28
C ALA A 200 3.00 25.71 -8.44
N THR A 201 4.00 25.27 -9.21
CA THR A 201 4.67 26.10 -10.22
C THR A 201 4.67 25.50 -11.62
N HIS A 202 4.53 24.19 -11.75
CA HIS A 202 4.57 23.48 -13.03
C HIS A 202 3.19 23.06 -13.54
N ASP A 203 3.12 22.73 -14.84
CA ASP A 203 1.92 22.19 -15.48
C ASP A 203 1.55 20.83 -14.87
N LYS A 204 0.38 20.76 -14.25
CA LYS A 204 -0.07 19.58 -13.51
C LYS A 204 -0.28 18.36 -14.41
N GLU A 205 -0.67 18.57 -15.67
CA GLU A 205 -0.87 17.46 -16.61
C GLU A 205 0.46 16.94 -17.16
N GLU A 206 1.47 17.79 -17.30
CA GLU A 206 2.83 17.35 -17.57
C GLU A 206 3.42 16.56 -16.41
N CYS A 207 3.34 17.07 -15.18
CA CYS A 207 3.76 16.33 -13.98
C CYS A 207 3.05 14.98 -13.88
N PHE A 208 1.73 14.94 -14.13
CA PHE A 208 0.96 13.71 -14.19
C PHE A 208 1.50 12.72 -15.23
N ARG A 209 1.70 13.15 -16.48
CA ARG A 209 2.22 12.26 -17.55
C ARG A 209 3.60 11.71 -17.23
N ASN A 210 4.49 12.52 -16.65
CA ASN A 210 5.83 12.10 -16.26
C ASN A 210 5.78 11.07 -15.13
N ALA A 211 4.94 11.32 -14.11
CA ALA A 211 4.73 10.39 -13.00
C ALA A 211 4.13 9.06 -13.45
N VAL A 212 3.19 9.05 -14.41
CA VAL A 212 2.64 7.82 -14.98
C VAL A 212 3.73 7.01 -15.69
N ARG A 213 4.63 7.66 -16.45
CA ARG A 213 5.74 6.96 -17.11
C ARG A 213 6.67 6.32 -16.08
N GLU A 214 7.05 7.06 -15.04
CA GLU A 214 7.89 6.54 -13.96
C GLU A 214 7.22 5.37 -13.22
N ALA A 215 5.95 5.53 -12.83
CA ALA A 215 5.18 4.51 -12.15
C ALA A 215 5.06 3.22 -12.99
N ASN A 216 4.84 3.34 -14.31
CA ASN A 216 4.77 2.19 -15.20
C ASN A 216 6.14 1.50 -15.39
N CYS A 217 7.24 2.26 -15.44
CA CYS A 217 8.58 1.66 -15.46
C CYS A 217 8.87 0.87 -14.18
N ILE A 218 8.48 1.40 -13.01
CA ILE A 218 8.59 0.68 -11.74
C ILE A 218 7.71 -0.56 -11.75
N ALA A 219 6.46 -0.43 -12.22
CA ALA A 219 5.53 -1.55 -12.36
C ALA A 219 6.15 -2.71 -13.17
N ASP A 220 6.76 -2.40 -14.32
CA ASP A 220 7.42 -3.37 -15.18
C ASP A 220 8.58 -4.08 -14.45
N ASN A 221 9.41 -3.34 -13.72
CA ASN A 221 10.53 -3.88 -12.95
C ASN A 221 10.05 -4.79 -11.81
N VAL A 222 9.02 -4.38 -11.07
CA VAL A 222 8.45 -5.18 -9.99
C VAL A 222 7.88 -6.48 -10.54
N VAL A 223 7.11 -6.41 -11.63
CA VAL A 223 6.57 -7.60 -12.27
C VAL A 223 7.69 -8.52 -12.76
N GLN A 224 8.80 -8.01 -13.29
CA GLN A 224 9.95 -8.84 -13.66
C GLN A 224 10.63 -9.51 -12.46
N ASN A 225 10.83 -8.79 -11.35
CA ASN A 225 11.54 -9.30 -10.18
C ASN A 225 10.69 -10.30 -9.36
N HIS A 226 9.37 -10.12 -9.32
CA HIS A 226 8.46 -10.92 -8.51
C HIS A 226 7.83 -12.09 -9.26
N LYS A 227 8.06 -12.21 -10.58
CA LYS A 227 7.67 -13.37 -11.41
C LYS A 227 8.21 -14.72 -10.90
N LEU A 228 9.29 -14.72 -10.12
CA LEU A 228 9.76 -15.92 -9.42
C LEU A 228 8.75 -16.51 -8.42
N ARG A 229 7.61 -15.85 -8.13
CA ARG A 229 6.53 -16.41 -7.30
C ARG A 229 5.31 -16.93 -8.08
N LEU A 230 5.22 -16.69 -9.39
CA LEU A 230 4.15 -17.27 -10.23
C LEU A 230 4.55 -18.64 -10.79
N ASP A 231 5.85 -18.91 -10.90
CA ASP A 231 6.40 -20.16 -11.44
C ASP A 231 6.75 -21.20 -10.34
N MET A 232 6.49 -20.91 -9.06
CA MET A 232 6.81 -21.79 -7.93
C MET A 232 5.57 -22.57 -7.46
N ASP A 233 5.03 -23.41 -8.35
CA ASP A 233 4.14 -24.53 -8.03
C ASP A 233 4.68 -25.85 -8.62
N ASP A 234 5.98 -25.89 -8.97
CA ASP A 234 6.70 -27.12 -9.36
C ASP A 234 7.91 -27.33 -8.43
N GLU A 235 7.65 -27.80 -7.21
CA GLU A 235 8.48 -28.78 -6.46
C GLU A 235 7.78 -29.27 -5.17
#